data_AF-A0A6G3LJ89-F1
#
_entry.id   AF-A0A6G3LJ89-F1
#
_cell.length_a   1.000
_cell.length_b   1.000
_cell.length_c   1.000
_cell.angle_alpha   90.00
_cell.angle_beta   90.00
_cell.angle_gamma   90.00
#
_symmetry.space_group_name_H-M   'P 1'
#
loop_
_entity.id
_entity.type
_entity.pdbx_description
1 polymer ?
#
loop_
_entity_poly.entity_id
_entity_poly.type
_entity_poly.pdbx_seq_one_letter_code
_entity_poly.pdbx_strand_id
1 'polypeptide(L)'
;MGETRVKFRVYSGGVFVELEGIVDTGATFTKIPMWVASKIGLQVMYKAEVMLGDGRTVTRGLAYGEVEMEGIRRLVPVAIGGDEEMPVIGYTTL
;
A
#
# COMPACT_ATOMS: atom_id res chain seq x y z
N MET A 1 -6.58 -10.32 19.43
CA MET A 1 -6.14 -8.91 19.24
C MET A 1 -6.99 -8.37 18.09
N GLY A 2 -7.66 -7.23 18.24
CA GLY A 2 -8.55 -6.71 17.20
C GLY A 2 -7.74 -6.20 16.00
N GLU A 3 -8.18 -6.52 14.80
CA GLU A 3 -7.64 -5.92 13.57
C GLU A 3 -8.42 -4.63 13.28
N THR A 4 -7.73 -3.50 13.14
CA THR A 4 -8.36 -2.26 12.70
C THR A 4 -8.44 -2.27 11.18
N ARG A 5 -9.65 -2.28 10.65
CA ARG A 5 -9.92 -2.15 9.21
C ARG A 5 -10.32 -0.73 8.87
N VAL A 6 -9.79 -0.24 7.76
CA VAL A 6 -10.01 1.13 7.29
C VAL A 6 -10.32 1.14 5.80
N LYS A 7 -11.22 2.04 5.39
CA LYS A 7 -11.37 2.42 3.99
C LYS A 7 -10.36 3.49 3.66
N PHE A 8 -9.70 3.34 2.52
CA PHE A 8 -8.73 4.30 2.03
C PHE A 8 -8.78 4.38 0.51
N ARG A 9 -8.27 5.47 -0.04
CA ARG A 9 -8.13 5.66 -1.48
C ARG A 9 -6.66 5.77 -1.83
N VAL A 10 -6.26 5.10 -2.91
CA VAL A 10 -4.93 5.26 -3.49
C VAL A 10 -5.08 5.97 -4.82
N TYR A 11 -4.32 7.05 -4.98
CA TYR A 11 -4.33 7.89 -6.16
C TYR A 11 -3.03 7.74 -6.94
N SER A 12 -3.16 7.88 -8.25
CA SER A 12 -2.06 8.25 -9.15
C SER A 12 -2.52 9.45 -9.97
N GLY A 13 -2.00 10.63 -9.63
CA GLY A 13 -2.51 11.90 -10.16
C GLY A 13 -3.99 12.10 -9.81
N GLY A 14 -4.83 12.23 -10.83
CA GLY A 14 -6.28 12.45 -10.69
C GLY A 14 -7.13 11.19 -10.58
N VAL A 15 -6.57 9.99 -10.77
CA VAL A 15 -7.31 8.72 -10.79
C VAL A 15 -7.10 7.99 -9.47
N PHE A 16 -8.13 7.32 -8.96
CA PHE A 16 -8.05 6.56 -7.71
C PHE A 16 -8.84 5.25 -7.71
N VAL A 17 -8.50 4.40 -6.75
CA VAL A 17 -9.28 3.24 -6.35
C VAL A 17 -9.50 3.31 -4.84
N GLU A 18 -10.74 3.08 -4.40
CA GLU A 18 -11.09 2.90 -2.99
C GLU A 18 -10.98 1.43 -2.62
N LEU A 19 -10.35 1.16 -1.47
CA LEU A 19 -10.06 -0.18 -0.95
C LEU A 19 -10.41 -0.24 0.54
N GLU A 20 -10.56 -1.46 1.04
CA GLU A 20 -10.52 -1.77 2.46
C GLU A 20 -9.19 -2.48 2.77
N GLY A 21 -8.53 -2.09 3.85
CA GLY A 21 -7.26 -2.67 4.27
C GLY A 21 -7.15 -2.77 5.77
N ILE A 22 -6.15 -3.53 6.23
CA ILE A 22 -5.82 -3.68 7.64
C ILE A 22 -4.73 -2.68 7.99
N VAL A 23 -4.87 -2.00 9.12
CA VAL A 23 -3.79 -1.18 9.70
C VAL A 23 -2.78 -2.09 10.37
N ASP A 24 -1.54 -2.06 9.90
CA ASP A 24 -0.42 -2.82 10.45
C ASP A 24 0.77 -1.87 10.69
N THR A 25 0.95 -1.49 11.95
CA THR A 25 2.09 -0.64 12.36
C THR A 25 3.43 -1.36 12.25
N GLY A 26 3.44 -2.70 12.14
CA GLY A 26 4.63 -3.50 11.84
C GLY A 26 5.04 -3.44 10.36
N ALA A 27 4.13 -3.06 9.46
CA ALA A 27 4.44 -2.86 8.06
C ALA A 27 5.03 -1.46 7.82
N THR A 28 6.18 -1.39 7.15
CA THR A 28 6.82 -0.11 6.82
C THR A 28 6.04 0.68 5.77
N PHE A 29 5.66 0.01 4.70
CA PHE A 29 5.00 0.61 3.55
C PHE A 29 3.54 0.18 3.49
N THR A 30 2.67 1.11 3.08
CA THR A 30 1.33 0.73 2.61
C THR A 30 1.48 -0.16 1.38
N LYS A 31 0.76 -1.28 1.36
CA LYS A 31 0.82 -2.27 0.29
C LYS A 31 -0.52 -2.37 -0.41
N ILE A 32 -0.48 -2.34 -1.74
CA ILE A 32 -1.64 -2.61 -2.58
C ILE A 32 -1.36 -3.79 -3.53
N PRO A 33 -2.41 -4.51 -3.97
CA PRO A 33 -2.29 -5.48 -5.06
C PRO A 33 -1.79 -4.85 -6.38
N MET A 34 -1.12 -5.65 -7.21
CA MET A 34 -0.65 -5.23 -8.53
C MET A 34 -1.78 -4.74 -9.45
N TRP A 35 -2.95 -5.37 -9.43
CA TRP A 35 -4.10 -4.93 -10.20
C TRP A 35 -4.55 -3.51 -9.86
N VAL A 36 -4.42 -3.07 -8.60
CA VAL A 36 -4.76 -1.70 -8.18
C VAL A 36 -3.80 -0.71 -8.84
N ALA A 37 -2.50 -0.97 -8.72
CA ALA A 37 -1.47 -0.13 -9.31
C ALA A 37 -1.65 -0.02 -10.83
N SER A 38 -1.89 -1.16 -11.49
CA SER A 38 -2.16 -1.22 -12.93
C SER A 38 -3.41 -0.43 -13.32
N LYS A 39 -4.49 -0.51 -12.53
CA LYS A 39 -5.76 0.16 -12.79
C LYS A 39 -5.67 1.68 -12.73
N ILE A 40 -4.86 2.23 -11.82
CA ILE A 40 -4.67 3.69 -11.68
C ILE A 40 -3.43 4.19 -12.42
N GLY A 41 -2.64 3.31 -13.04
CA GLY A 41 -1.40 3.68 -13.72
C GLY A 41 -0.23 4.03 -12.80
N LEU A 42 -0.25 3.57 -11.54
CA LEU A 42 0.81 3.84 -10.57
C LEU A 42 2.10 3.12 -10.96
N GLN A 43 3.15 3.89 -11.29
CA GLN A 43 4.41 3.35 -11.79
C GLN A 43 5.38 3.00 -10.66
N VAL A 44 6.00 1.82 -10.76
CA VAL A 44 7.09 1.41 -9.87
C VAL A 44 8.33 2.25 -10.18
N MET A 45 8.91 2.86 -9.14
CA MET A 45 10.07 3.74 -9.23
C MET A 45 11.37 3.01 -8.91
N TYR A 46 11.35 2.12 -7.92
CA TYR A 46 12.51 1.32 -7.53
C TYR A 46 12.06 0.02 -6.87
N LYS A 47 13.00 -0.87 -6.59
CA LYS A 47 12.76 -2.12 -5.85
C LYS A 47 13.43 -2.04 -4.48
N ALA A 48 12.81 -2.64 -3.49
CA ALA A 48 13.38 -2.81 -2.15
C ALA A 48 13.18 -4.24 -1.67
N GLU A 49 14.13 -4.72 -0.86
CA GLU A 49 13.96 -5.93 -0.06
C GLU A 49 13.10 -5.62 1.15
N VAL A 50 12.08 -6.44 1.37
CA VAL A 50 11.13 -6.30 2.47
C VAL A 50 11.04 -7.64 3.20
N MET A 51 11.22 -7.61 4.52
CA MET A 51 10.98 -8.76 5.38
C MET A 51 9.49 -8.85 5.70
N LEU A 52 8.88 -9.99 5.45
CA LEU A 52 7.49 -10.29 5.76
C LEU A 52 7.34 -10.74 7.21
N GLY A 53 6.12 -10.75 7.73
CA GLY A 53 5.83 -11.18 9.10
C GLY A 53 6.18 -12.65 9.40
N ASP A 54 6.35 -13.48 8.37
CA ASP A 54 6.82 -14.88 8.49
C ASP A 54 8.35 -15.03 8.39
N GLY A 55 9.09 -13.91 8.36
CA GLY A 55 10.54 -13.87 8.28
C GLY A 55 11.11 -14.01 6.87
N ARG A 56 10.30 -14.29 5.85
CA ARG A 56 10.78 -14.34 4.46
C ARG A 56 11.16 -12.94 3.97
N THR A 57 12.24 -12.85 3.21
CA THR A 57 12.61 -11.61 2.50
C THR A 57 12.17 -11.70 1.06
N VAL A 58 11.46 -10.69 0.57
CA VAL A 58 10.98 -10.59 -0.80
C VAL A 58 11.37 -9.25 -1.42
N THR A 59 11.64 -9.24 -2.72
CA THR A 59 11.84 -7.99 -3.46
C THR A 59 10.50 -7.45 -3.93
N ARG A 60 10.14 -6.22 -3.56
CA ARG A 60 8.92 -5.54 -4.02
C ARG A 60 9.24 -4.27 -4.79
N GLY A 61 8.40 -3.98 -5.78
CA GLY A 61 8.37 -2.66 -6.40
C GLY A 61 7.79 -1.64 -5.44
N LEU A 62 8.42 -0.47 -5.36
CA LEU A 62 7.94 0.69 -4.63
C LEU A 62 7.61 1.80 -5.61
N ALA A 63 6.43 2.38 -5.43
CA ALA A 63 5.94 3.56 -6.12
C ALA A 63 5.70 4.70 -5.13
N TYR A 64 5.63 5.94 -5.60
CA TYR A 64 5.08 7.03 -4.80
C TYR A 64 3.64 7.29 -5.23
N GLY A 65 2.71 7.10 -4.32
CA GLY A 65 1.28 7.32 -4.53
C GLY A 65 0.70 8.17 -3.41
N GLU A 66 -0.40 8.86 -3.69
CA GLU A 66 -1.12 9.55 -2.62
C GLU A 66 -2.13 8.59 -2.00
N VAL A 67 -2.12 8.50 -0.68
CA VAL A 67 -3.07 7.69 0.09
C VAL A 67 -3.94 8.63 0.91
N GLU A 68 -5.25 8.48 0.79
CA GLU A 68 -6.24 9.21 1.58
C GLU A 68 -6.97 8.27 2.52
N MET A 69 -6.94 8.60 3.80
CA MET A 69 -7.61 7.86 4.86
C MET A 69 -8.08 8.88 5.90
N GLU A 70 -9.32 8.71 6.38
CA GLU A 70 -9.93 9.62 7.38
C GLU A 70 -9.87 11.11 6.97
N GLY A 71 -10.03 11.39 5.68
CA GLY A 71 -10.00 12.74 5.12
C GLY A 71 -8.61 13.36 5.01
N ILE A 72 -7.54 12.64 5.37
CA ILE A 72 -6.16 13.11 5.24
C ILE A 72 -5.50 12.41 4.06
N ARG A 73 -5.04 13.20 3.08
CA ARG A 73 -4.31 12.73 1.90
C ARG A 73 -2.83 13.03 2.04
N ARG A 74 -1.99 12.01 1.84
CA ARG A 74 -0.52 12.10 1.97
C ARG A 74 0.17 11.42 0.80
N LEU A 75 1.27 12.00 0.31
CA LEU A 75 2.17 11.33 -0.63
C LEU A 75 3.08 10.37 0.16
N VAL A 76 3.02 9.08 -0.16
CA VAL A 76 3.75 8.04 0.59
C VAL A 76 4.36 7.02 -0.37
N PRO A 77 5.43 6.31 0.06
CA PRO A 77 5.86 5.10 -0.62
C PRO A 77 4.79 4.00 -0.50
N VAL A 78 4.45 3.38 -1.63
CA VAL A 78 3.48 2.30 -1.76
C VAL A 78 4.17 1.07 -2.33
N ALA A 79 4.12 -0.04 -1.59
CA ALA A 79 4.62 -1.34 -2.03
C ALA A 79 3.60 -2.03 -2.93
N ILE A 80 4.09 -2.56 -4.06
CA ILE A 80 3.27 -3.33 -4.98
C ILE A 80 3.36 -4.82 -4.60
N GLY A 81 2.25 -5.36 -4.13
CA GLY A 81 2.06 -6.75 -3.74
C GLY A 81 1.64 -7.66 -4.90
N GLY A 82 1.50 -8.95 -4.62
CA GLY A 82 0.81 -9.87 -5.52
C GLY A 82 -0.69 -9.56 -5.65
N ASP A 83 -1.35 -10.05 -6.69
CA ASP A 83 -2.76 -9.74 -6.96
C ASP A 83 -3.74 -10.21 -5.89
N GLU A 84 -3.44 -11.35 -5.26
CA GLU A 84 -4.25 -11.95 -4.18
C GLU A 84 -3.88 -11.43 -2.79
N GLU A 85 -2.88 -10.55 -2.69
CA GLU A 85 -2.43 -10.07 -1.40
C GLU A 85 -3.34 -8.97 -0.86
N MET A 86 -3.87 -9.17 0.35
CA MET A 86 -4.73 -8.17 1.00
C MET A 86 -4.02 -6.81 1.15
N PRO A 87 -4.71 -5.68 0.93
CA PRO A 87 -4.15 -4.36 1.17
C PRO A 87 -3.83 -4.12 2.64
N VAL A 88 -2.72 -3.40 2.90
CA VAL A 88 -2.23 -3.08 4.24
C VAL A 88 -1.89 -1.60 4.31
N ILE A 89 -2.29 -0.93 5.40
CA ILE A 89 -1.84 0.43 5.74
C ILE A 89 -0.63 0.32 6.65
N GLY A 90 0.53 0.76 6.15
CA GLY A 90 1.79 0.74 6.88
C GLY A 90 2.06 2.04 7.65
N TYR A 91 3.06 2.01 8.53
CA TYR A 91 3.35 3.12 9.45
C TYR A 91 3.65 4.44 8.73
N THR A 92 4.22 4.41 7.51
CA THR A 92 4.55 5.64 6.75
C THR A 92 3.31 6.41 6.26
N THR A 93 2.13 5.80 6.35
CA THR A 93 0.85 6.42 5.94
C THR A 93 0.04 6.99 7.11
N LEU A 94 0.26 6.46 8.32
CA LEU A 94 -0.38 6.91 9.56
C LEU A 94 0.17 8.27 9.98
#